data_AF-A0A1I3B4Y3-F1
#
_entry.id   AF-A0A1I3B4Y3-F1
#
_cell.length_a   1.000
_cell.length_b   1.000
_cell.length_c   1.000
_cell.angle_alpha   90.00
_cell.angle_beta   90.00
_cell.angle_gamma   90.00
#
_symmetry.space_group_name_H-M   'P 1'
#
loop_
_entity.id
_entity.type
_entity.pdbx_description
1 polymer ?
#
loop_
_entity_poly.entity_id
_entity_poly.type
_entity_poly.pdbx_seq_one_letter_code
_entity_poly.pdbx_strand_id
1 'polypeptide(L)'
;MSQPDNLQSVGGNAYRKTASGLSMLRETILGREQFDFAFKEYCRRWAYKRPEPADFFRTFEDAAGVDLDWFWRGWFFSTAQCDMEVTAVIRRQIDCGDPAQSAERQQRLDAPKPPNLALERDVDVPRRAERYESLLDFYETYDPHAVTEEQQEKFQKFLAQLTPAEKELLQFDMPLYEVRVHNHGELPMPLILKLEFEDGTSELRRLPVEIWRQAGHDVAALLVVPKLVTAVTVDPYNETADVNYGNNRFPRSIIETTLPLTKPEEKIENPLHDKLERERKAKAAAEKPDP
;
A
#
# COMPACT_ATOMS: atom_id res chain seq x y z
N MET A 1 23.49 21.70 1.57
CA MET A 1 23.93 20.46 2.25
C MET A 1 24.45 20.83 3.62
N SER A 2 24.02 20.13 4.67
CA SER A 2 24.50 20.35 6.04
C SER A 2 25.94 19.90 6.17
N GLN A 3 26.74 20.63 6.96
CA GLN A 3 28.12 20.22 7.26
C GLN A 3 28.13 18.86 7.99
N PRO A 4 29.14 18.00 7.74
CA PRO A 4 29.20 16.66 8.32
C PRO A 4 29.18 16.66 9.84
N ASP A 5 29.72 17.71 10.47
CA ASP A 5 29.77 17.87 11.92
C ASP A 5 28.38 18.09 12.55
N ASN A 6 27.38 18.52 11.76
CA ASN A 6 26.00 18.69 12.19
C ASN A 6 25.15 17.41 11.98
N LEU A 7 25.72 16.32 11.47
CA LEU A 7 24.99 15.08 11.21
C LEU A 7 25.04 14.17 12.45
N GLN A 8 23.87 13.77 12.95
CA GLN A 8 23.77 12.78 14.04
C GLN A 8 24.40 11.42 13.69
N SER A 9 24.34 11.01 12.42
CA SER A 9 24.97 9.79 11.93
C SER A 9 25.55 9.98 10.53
N VAL A 10 26.85 10.27 10.47
CA VAL A 10 27.58 10.35 9.18
C VAL A 10 27.52 9.00 8.46
N GLY A 11 27.68 7.89 9.20
CA GLY A 11 27.64 6.54 8.65
C GLY A 11 26.30 6.18 7.98
N GLY A 12 25.19 6.47 8.66
CA GLY A 12 23.85 6.21 8.13
C GLY A 12 23.52 7.06 6.91
N ASN A 13 23.77 8.37 7.00
CA ASN A 13 23.43 9.30 5.93
C ASN A 13 24.33 9.14 4.69
N ALA A 14 25.64 8.97 4.86
CA ALA A 14 26.57 8.91 3.74
C ALA A 14 26.57 7.53 3.05
N TYR A 15 26.51 6.44 3.82
CA TYR A 15 26.67 5.09 3.28
C TYR A 15 25.35 4.36 3.13
N ARG A 16 24.56 4.20 4.19
CA ARG A 16 23.33 3.39 4.15
C ARG A 16 22.29 4.01 3.23
N LYS A 17 21.99 5.30 3.40
CA LYS A 17 21.00 6.01 2.58
C LYS A 17 21.40 6.04 1.10
N THR A 18 22.67 6.32 0.80
CA THR A 18 23.19 6.32 -0.58
C THR A 18 23.14 4.93 -1.20
N ALA A 19 23.55 3.89 -0.46
CA ALA A 19 23.50 2.51 -0.96
C ALA A 19 22.07 2.08 -1.28
N SER A 20 21.12 2.31 -0.36
CA SER A 20 19.69 2.01 -0.59
C SER A 20 19.14 2.77 -1.80
N GLY A 21 19.47 4.06 -1.96
CA GLY A 21 19.03 4.85 -3.11
C GLY A 21 19.57 4.31 -4.44
N LEU A 22 20.84 3.93 -4.50
CA LEU A 22 21.44 3.34 -5.71
C LEU A 22 20.89 1.94 -6.01
N SER A 23 20.64 1.12 -4.98
CA SER A 23 20.00 -0.18 -5.15
C SER A 23 18.60 -0.04 -5.70
N MET A 24 17.78 0.86 -5.15
CA MET A 24 16.43 1.12 -5.64
C MET A 24 16.42 1.67 -7.08
N LEU A 25 17.35 2.56 -7.43
CA LEU A 25 17.50 3.02 -8.81
C LEU A 25 17.78 1.87 -9.77
N ARG A 26 18.70 0.97 -9.39
CA ARG A 26 19.14 -0.14 -10.22
C ARG A 26 18.10 -1.25 -10.33
N GLU A 27 17.39 -1.56 -9.26
CA GLU A 27 16.49 -2.72 -9.23
C GLU A 27 15.05 -2.35 -9.59
N THR A 28 14.61 -1.14 -9.24
CA THR A 28 13.18 -0.79 -9.25
C THR A 28 12.83 0.35 -10.21
N ILE A 29 13.62 1.44 -10.22
CA ILE A 29 13.26 2.66 -10.99
C ILE A 29 13.73 2.55 -12.45
N LEU A 30 15.03 2.36 -12.69
CA LEU A 30 15.61 2.28 -14.04
C LEU A 30 15.74 0.84 -14.55
N GLY A 31 15.94 -0.10 -13.62
CA GLY A 31 16.33 -1.47 -13.96
C GLY A 31 17.81 -1.62 -14.26
N ARG A 32 18.29 -2.87 -14.21
CA ARG A 32 19.73 -3.20 -14.20
C ARG A 32 20.45 -2.74 -15.45
N GLU A 33 19.85 -2.94 -16.63
CA GLU A 33 20.50 -2.65 -17.91
C GLU A 33 20.74 -1.15 -18.11
N GLN A 34 19.69 -0.34 -17.88
CA GLN A 34 19.78 1.11 -18.03
C GLN A 34 20.70 1.73 -16.97
N PHE A 35 20.59 1.25 -15.72
CA PHE A 35 21.47 1.70 -14.65
C PHE A 35 22.93 1.37 -14.96
N ASP A 36 23.25 0.13 -15.34
CA ASP A 36 24.62 -0.29 -15.60
C ASP A 36 25.20 0.44 -16.82
N PHE A 37 24.36 0.76 -17.83
CA PHE A 37 24.74 1.61 -18.95
C PHE A 37 25.06 3.04 -18.52
N ALA A 38 24.15 3.69 -17.78
CA ALA A 38 24.34 5.05 -17.27
C ALA A 38 25.57 5.17 -16.36
N PHE A 39 25.80 4.15 -15.51
CA PHE A 39 26.95 4.11 -14.61
C PHE A 39 28.28 3.98 -15.38
N LYS A 40 28.33 3.14 -16.42
CA LYS A 40 29.50 3.04 -17.31
C LYS A 40 29.78 4.37 -18.01
N GLU A 41 28.73 5.03 -18.50
CA GLU A 41 28.86 6.31 -19.18
C GLU A 41 29.34 7.42 -18.25
N TYR A 42 28.86 7.46 -17.00
CA TYR A 42 29.39 8.34 -15.95
C TYR A 42 30.88 8.11 -15.72
N CYS A 43 31.30 6.85 -15.51
CA CYS A 43 32.72 6.51 -15.34
C CYS A 43 33.56 6.95 -16.53
N ARG A 44 33.05 6.82 -17.77
CA ARG A 44 33.73 7.24 -18.99
C ARG A 44 33.87 8.76 -19.10
N ARG A 45 32.80 9.52 -18.85
CA ARG A 45 32.78 11.00 -18.97
C ARG A 45 33.70 11.67 -17.96
N TRP A 46 33.77 11.10 -16.76
CA TRP A 46 34.48 11.66 -15.61
C TRP A 46 35.78 10.94 -15.27
N ALA A 47 36.23 10.03 -16.14
CA ALA A 47 37.54 9.41 -16.03
C ALA A 47 38.63 10.50 -15.92
N TYR A 48 39.47 10.37 -14.88
CA TYR A 48 40.57 11.29 -14.56
C TYR A 48 40.15 12.74 -14.24
N LYS A 49 38.89 12.97 -13.86
CA LYS A 49 38.34 14.27 -13.43
C LYS A 49 37.84 14.22 -11.98
N ARG A 50 37.41 15.35 -11.45
CA ARG A 50 36.80 15.49 -10.10
C ARG A 50 35.32 15.84 -10.25
N PRO A 51 34.42 14.86 -10.37
CA PRO A 51 32.99 15.10 -10.50
C PRO A 51 32.37 15.59 -9.19
N GLU A 52 31.34 16.42 -9.30
CA GLU A 52 30.45 16.79 -8.20
C GLU A 52 29.15 15.96 -8.27
N PRO A 53 28.33 15.90 -7.19
CA PRO A 53 27.08 15.13 -7.20
C PRO A 53 26.12 15.49 -8.35
N ALA A 54 26.06 16.77 -8.73
CA ALA A 54 25.24 17.22 -9.85
C ALA A 54 25.67 16.60 -11.20
N ASP A 55 26.96 16.33 -11.39
CA ASP A 55 27.49 15.70 -12.59
C ASP A 55 27.04 14.23 -12.71
N PHE A 56 26.93 13.55 -11.57
CA PHE A 56 26.38 12.20 -11.50
C PHE A 56 24.89 12.20 -11.88
N PHE A 57 24.07 13.03 -11.25
CA PHE A 57 22.63 13.12 -11.52
C PHE A 57 22.34 13.43 -12.99
N ARG A 58 23.02 14.46 -13.55
CA ARG A 58 22.86 14.84 -14.96
C ARG A 58 23.29 13.75 -15.92
N THR A 59 24.39 13.05 -15.62
CA THR A 59 24.84 11.95 -16.49
C THR A 59 23.85 10.79 -16.48
N PHE A 60 23.25 10.50 -15.32
CA PHE A 60 22.23 9.46 -15.20
C PHE A 60 20.96 9.79 -15.97
N GLU A 61 20.43 11.01 -15.85
CA GLU A 61 19.24 11.45 -16.59
C GLU A 61 19.49 11.44 -18.10
N ASP A 62 20.63 11.96 -18.55
CA ASP A 62 21.00 12.01 -19.97
C ASP A 62 21.22 10.61 -20.57
N ALA A 63 21.88 9.71 -19.84
CA ALA A 63 22.16 8.36 -20.33
C ALA A 63 20.94 7.43 -20.24
N ALA A 64 20.09 7.57 -19.23
CA ALA A 64 18.86 6.79 -19.09
C ALA A 64 17.72 7.34 -19.96
N GLY A 65 17.75 8.63 -20.31
CA GLY A 65 16.66 9.28 -21.04
C GLY A 65 15.36 9.42 -20.21
N VAL A 66 15.48 9.40 -18.89
CA VAL A 66 14.35 9.47 -17.93
C VAL A 66 14.59 10.63 -16.98
N ASP A 67 13.52 11.37 -16.65
CA ASP A 67 13.56 12.41 -15.63
C ASP A 67 13.57 11.79 -14.23
N LEU A 68 14.67 11.99 -13.51
CA LEU A 68 14.92 11.49 -12.16
C LEU A 68 14.97 12.62 -11.13
N ASP A 69 14.62 13.86 -11.51
CA ASP A 69 14.72 15.03 -10.62
C ASP A 69 13.84 14.85 -9.37
N TRP A 70 12.67 14.24 -9.51
CA TRP A 70 11.79 13.86 -8.38
C TRP A 70 12.52 12.96 -7.38
N PHE A 71 13.29 11.99 -7.88
CA PHE A 71 14.02 11.03 -7.07
C PHE A 71 15.22 11.70 -6.38
N TRP A 72 16.02 12.46 -7.13
CA TRP A 72 17.19 13.13 -6.58
C TRP A 72 16.80 14.16 -5.52
N ARG A 73 15.78 14.98 -5.80
CA ARG A 73 15.26 15.97 -4.85
C ARG A 73 14.69 15.31 -3.61
N GLY A 74 13.81 14.34 -3.81
CA GLY A 74 13.18 13.62 -2.72
C GLY A 74 14.19 12.87 -1.85
N TRP A 75 15.08 12.09 -2.46
CA TRP A 75 16.01 11.24 -1.72
C TRP A 75 17.19 12.00 -1.11
N PHE A 76 17.86 12.88 -1.86
CA PHE A 76 19.12 13.51 -1.40
C PHE A 76 18.96 14.94 -0.90
N PHE A 77 17.98 15.69 -1.40
CA PHE A 77 17.80 17.10 -1.06
C PHE A 77 16.63 17.38 -0.11
N SER A 78 15.91 16.35 0.32
CA SER A 78 14.81 16.45 1.26
C SER A 78 14.98 15.51 2.47
N THR A 79 14.14 15.72 3.48
CA THR A 79 13.97 14.84 4.64
C THR A 79 12.75 13.92 4.51
N ALA A 80 12.09 13.92 3.35
CA ALA A 80 10.99 13.02 3.06
C ALA A 80 11.44 11.56 3.16
N GLN A 81 10.50 10.70 3.50
CA GLN A 81 10.69 9.27 3.67
C GLN A 81 9.66 8.51 2.85
N CYS A 82 9.86 7.21 2.61
CA CYS A 82 8.84 6.40 1.97
C CYS A 82 7.94 5.80 3.06
N ASP A 83 6.63 6.06 3.04
CA ASP A 83 5.64 5.45 3.93
C ASP A 83 4.33 5.29 3.15
N MET A 84 4.07 4.09 2.66
CA MET A 84 2.95 3.80 1.76
C MET A 84 1.93 2.86 2.42
N GLU A 85 0.79 3.42 2.81
CA GLU A 85 -0.29 2.67 3.43
C GLU A 85 -1.35 2.22 2.41
N VAL A 86 -1.70 0.93 2.40
CA VAL A 86 -2.93 0.49 1.73
C VAL A 86 -4.13 0.82 2.62
N THR A 87 -4.82 1.92 2.31
CA THR A 87 -5.93 2.42 3.12
C THR A 87 -7.22 1.64 2.87
N ALA A 88 -7.50 1.28 1.62
CA ALA A 88 -8.69 0.53 1.27
C ALA A 88 -8.51 -0.28 -0.02
N VAL A 89 -9.18 -1.43 -0.07
CA VAL A 89 -9.38 -2.20 -1.31
C VAL A 89 -10.88 -2.30 -1.53
N ILE A 90 -11.39 -1.58 -2.52
CA ILE A 90 -12.81 -1.51 -2.83
C ILE A 90 -13.07 -2.33 -4.08
N ARG A 91 -13.86 -3.40 -3.96
CA ARG A 91 -14.38 -4.11 -5.12
C ARG A 91 -15.51 -3.27 -5.74
N ARG A 92 -15.34 -2.93 -7.01
CA ARG A 92 -16.33 -2.27 -7.87
C ARG A 92 -16.91 -3.29 -8.84
N GLN A 93 -18.20 -3.17 -9.10
CA GLN A 93 -18.87 -3.85 -10.20
C GLN A 93 -19.34 -2.79 -11.20
N ILE A 94 -19.27 -3.10 -12.49
CA ILE A 94 -19.87 -2.25 -13.51
C ILE A 94 -21.38 -2.38 -13.34
N ASP A 95 -22.07 -1.25 -13.24
CA ASP A 95 -23.52 -1.25 -13.18
C ASP A 95 -24.09 -1.45 -14.59
N CYS A 96 -24.75 -2.58 -14.80
CA CYS A 96 -25.40 -2.88 -16.06
C CYS A 96 -26.72 -2.09 -16.25
N GLY A 97 -27.20 -1.41 -15.20
CA GLY A 97 -28.46 -0.68 -15.20
C GLY A 97 -29.70 -1.56 -15.08
N ASP A 98 -29.53 -2.87 -14.88
CA ASP A 98 -30.62 -3.82 -14.66
C ASP A 98 -31.33 -3.48 -13.32
N PRO A 99 -32.64 -3.18 -13.34
CA PRO A 99 -33.41 -2.91 -12.14
C PRO A 99 -33.36 -4.04 -11.11
N ALA A 100 -33.30 -5.31 -11.55
CA ALA A 100 -33.25 -6.45 -10.65
C ALA A 100 -31.92 -6.51 -9.88
N GLN A 101 -30.80 -6.34 -10.58
CA GLN A 101 -29.47 -6.30 -9.95
C GLN A 101 -29.30 -5.06 -9.06
N SER A 102 -29.89 -3.92 -9.46
CA SER A 102 -29.89 -2.69 -8.67
C SER A 102 -30.68 -2.86 -7.38
N ALA A 103 -31.85 -3.51 -7.44
CA ALA A 103 -32.67 -3.83 -6.28
C ALA A 103 -31.96 -4.79 -5.32
N GLU A 104 -31.33 -5.86 -5.83
CA GLU A 104 -30.55 -6.80 -5.02
C GLU A 104 -29.37 -6.09 -4.33
N ARG A 105 -28.66 -5.21 -5.06
CA ARG A 105 -27.59 -4.39 -4.49
C ARG A 105 -28.11 -3.49 -3.37
N GLN A 106 -29.25 -2.84 -3.58
CA GLN A 106 -29.87 -1.98 -2.58
C GLN A 106 -30.29 -2.78 -1.34
N GLN A 107 -30.88 -3.95 -1.52
CA GLN A 107 -31.24 -4.86 -0.44
C GLN A 107 -30.00 -5.30 0.36
N ARG A 108 -28.86 -5.56 -0.30
CA ARG A 108 -27.59 -5.86 0.39
C ARG A 108 -27.02 -4.67 1.17
N LEU A 109 -27.24 -3.44 0.70
CA LEU A 109 -26.82 -2.20 1.39
C LEU A 109 -27.71 -1.86 2.59
N ASP A 110 -29.00 -2.19 2.48
CA ASP A 110 -30.01 -1.99 3.52
C ASP A 110 -30.13 -3.18 4.48
N ALA A 111 -29.43 -4.28 4.18
CA ALA A 111 -29.25 -5.42 5.09
C ALA A 111 -28.86 -4.95 6.49
N PRO A 112 -29.31 -5.65 7.55
CA PRO A 112 -29.21 -5.18 8.91
C PRO A 112 -27.77 -4.85 9.27
N LYS A 113 -27.51 -3.55 9.40
CA LYS A 113 -26.28 -3.01 9.97
C LYS A 113 -26.21 -3.45 11.43
N PRO A 114 -25.01 -3.49 12.04
CA PRO A 114 -24.87 -3.77 13.46
C PRO A 114 -25.93 -3.01 14.25
N PRO A 115 -26.75 -3.71 15.06
CA PRO A 115 -27.93 -3.10 15.66
C PRO A 115 -27.52 -1.90 16.51
N ASN A 116 -28.36 -0.87 16.51
CA ASN A 116 -28.18 0.24 17.42
C ASN A 116 -28.40 -0.27 18.85
N LEU A 117 -27.55 0.12 19.80
CA LEU A 117 -27.70 -0.23 21.22
C LEU A 117 -29.11 0.11 21.76
N ALA A 118 -29.75 1.17 21.25
CA ALA A 118 -31.14 1.48 21.58
C ALA A 118 -32.11 0.39 21.09
N LEU A 119 -31.97 -0.06 19.84
CA LEU A 119 -32.77 -1.15 19.26
C LEU A 119 -32.56 -2.47 20.01
N GLU A 120 -31.33 -2.78 20.44
CA GLU A 120 -31.05 -3.99 21.25
C GLU A 120 -31.69 -3.93 22.65
N ARG A 121 -31.73 -2.75 23.26
CA ARG A 121 -32.33 -2.56 24.59
C ARG A 121 -33.85 -2.50 24.55
N ASP A 122 -34.40 -1.98 23.47
CA ASP A 122 -35.83 -1.79 23.29
C ASP A 122 -36.50 -3.00 22.60
N VAL A 123 -35.81 -4.15 22.46
CA VAL A 123 -36.36 -5.40 21.86
C VAL A 123 -37.67 -5.81 22.54
N ASP A 124 -37.77 -5.62 23.86
CA ASP A 124 -38.94 -6.01 24.65
C ASP A 124 -40.01 -4.90 24.73
N VAL A 125 -39.78 -3.73 24.13
CA VAL A 125 -40.72 -2.60 24.16
C VAL A 125 -41.63 -2.66 22.93
N PRO A 126 -42.92 -3.00 23.06
CA PRO A 126 -43.81 -3.15 21.92
C PRO A 126 -44.03 -1.81 21.22
N ARG A 127 -43.90 -1.82 19.88
CA ARG A 127 -44.08 -0.61 19.07
C ARG A 127 -45.54 -0.16 19.13
N ARG A 128 -45.80 1.13 18.94
CA ARG A 128 -47.19 1.63 18.91
C ARG A 128 -47.94 1.12 17.68
N ALA A 129 -47.27 0.97 16.54
CA ALA A 129 -47.85 0.43 15.31
C ALA A 129 -48.39 -1.00 15.49
N GLU A 130 -47.73 -1.83 16.31
CA GLU A 130 -48.19 -3.18 16.64
C GLU A 130 -49.46 -3.19 17.52
N ARG A 131 -49.73 -2.10 18.25
CA ARG A 131 -50.89 -1.99 19.15
C ARG A 131 -52.14 -1.42 18.47
N TYR A 132 -51.98 -0.71 17.36
CA TYR A 132 -53.09 -0.03 16.69
C TYR A 132 -52.98 -0.21 15.18
N GLU A 133 -53.91 -0.99 14.61
CA GLU A 133 -54.00 -1.20 13.15
C GLU A 133 -54.19 0.12 12.38
N SER A 134 -54.81 1.13 13.01
CA SER A 134 -54.99 2.46 12.41
C SER A 134 -53.68 3.21 12.16
N LEU A 135 -52.56 2.74 12.73
CA LEU A 135 -51.23 3.31 12.53
C LEU A 135 -50.45 2.58 11.43
N LEU A 136 -50.95 1.47 10.89
CA LEU A 136 -50.35 0.80 9.75
C LEU A 136 -50.59 1.65 8.50
N ASP A 137 -49.52 2.00 7.80
CA ASP A 137 -49.58 2.76 6.56
C ASP A 137 -49.03 1.94 5.37
N PHE A 138 -48.95 2.58 4.20
CA PHE A 138 -48.43 1.97 2.99
C PHE A 138 -46.98 1.45 3.15
N TYR A 139 -46.15 2.15 3.92
CA TYR A 139 -44.73 1.81 4.08
C TYR A 139 -44.51 0.57 4.95
N GLU A 140 -45.51 0.13 5.72
CA GLU A 140 -45.44 -1.11 6.53
C GLU A 140 -45.68 -2.39 5.71
N THR A 141 -46.32 -2.29 4.53
CA THR A 141 -46.70 -3.45 3.69
C THR A 141 -46.03 -3.48 2.32
N TYR A 142 -45.50 -2.34 1.88
CA TYR A 142 -44.78 -2.23 0.61
C TYR A 142 -43.39 -2.86 0.71
N ASP A 143 -42.97 -3.57 -0.35
CA ASP A 143 -41.59 -4.03 -0.50
C ASP A 143 -40.73 -2.92 -1.13
N PRO A 144 -39.82 -2.28 -0.37
CA PRO A 144 -38.98 -1.19 -0.86
C PRO A 144 -38.05 -1.58 -2.00
N HIS A 145 -37.81 -2.88 -2.19
CA HIS A 145 -36.89 -3.41 -3.19
C HIS A 145 -37.60 -4.05 -4.38
N ALA A 146 -38.94 -4.04 -4.43
CA ALA A 146 -39.67 -4.56 -5.57
C ALA A 146 -39.40 -3.74 -6.83
N VAL A 147 -38.99 -4.43 -7.89
CA VAL A 147 -38.76 -3.81 -9.20
C VAL A 147 -40.10 -3.36 -9.78
N THR A 148 -40.19 -2.07 -10.08
CA THR A 148 -41.39 -1.46 -10.68
C THR A 148 -41.39 -1.62 -12.20
N GLU A 149 -42.58 -1.64 -12.80
CA GLU A 149 -42.75 -1.69 -14.27
C GLU A 149 -42.07 -0.49 -14.95
N GLU A 150 -42.15 0.70 -14.34
CA GLU A 150 -41.50 1.91 -14.85
C GLU A 150 -39.97 1.75 -14.96
N GLN A 151 -39.34 1.08 -13.97
CA GLN A 151 -37.90 0.80 -14.01
C GLN A 151 -37.55 -0.18 -15.14
N GLN A 152 -38.37 -1.20 -15.36
CA GLN A 152 -38.17 -2.16 -16.46
C GLN A 152 -38.31 -1.48 -17.82
N GLU A 153 -39.31 -0.62 -18.01
CA GLU A 153 -39.48 0.13 -19.26
C GLU A 153 -38.30 1.07 -19.55
N LYS A 154 -37.79 1.76 -18.53
CA LYS A 154 -36.59 2.60 -18.65
C LYS A 154 -35.37 1.78 -19.07
N PHE A 155 -35.18 0.61 -18.46
CA PHE A 155 -34.08 -0.28 -18.81
C PHE A 155 -34.18 -0.80 -20.26
N GLN A 156 -35.37 -1.18 -20.71
CA GLN A 156 -35.58 -1.61 -22.11
C GLN A 156 -35.28 -0.49 -23.11
N LYS A 157 -35.70 0.75 -22.80
CA LYS A 157 -35.37 1.93 -23.63
C LYS A 157 -33.87 2.18 -23.67
N PHE A 158 -33.16 2.00 -22.55
CA PHE A 158 -31.71 2.10 -22.47
C PHE A 158 -31.03 1.03 -23.34
N LEU A 159 -31.43 -0.23 -23.24
CA LEU A 159 -30.92 -1.33 -24.08
C LEU A 159 -31.15 -1.13 -25.58
N ALA A 160 -32.23 -0.46 -25.96
CA ALA A 160 -32.52 -0.14 -27.36
C ALA A 160 -31.61 0.97 -27.94
N GLN A 161 -31.06 1.84 -27.10
CA GLN A 161 -30.18 2.94 -27.53
C GLN A 161 -28.71 2.52 -27.70
N LEU A 162 -28.31 1.41 -27.08
CA LEU A 162 -26.93 0.94 -27.07
C LEU A 162 -26.53 0.28 -28.40
N THR A 163 -25.32 0.58 -28.83
CA THR A 163 -24.64 -0.08 -29.97
C THR A 163 -24.24 -1.52 -29.63
N PRO A 164 -23.96 -2.38 -30.63
CA PRO A 164 -23.48 -3.74 -30.37
C PRO A 164 -22.23 -3.80 -29.50
N ALA A 165 -21.27 -2.89 -29.71
CA ALA A 165 -20.04 -2.83 -28.92
C ALA A 165 -20.30 -2.45 -27.46
N GLU A 166 -21.23 -1.52 -27.20
CA GLU A 166 -21.59 -1.16 -25.82
C GLU A 166 -22.37 -2.28 -25.11
N LYS A 167 -23.14 -3.09 -25.85
CA LYS A 167 -23.79 -4.28 -25.32
C LYS A 167 -22.78 -5.37 -24.93
N GLU A 168 -21.69 -5.51 -25.66
CA GLU A 168 -20.60 -6.41 -25.26
C GLU A 168 -19.89 -5.92 -23.99
N LEU A 169 -19.71 -4.60 -23.82
CA LEU A 169 -19.16 -4.04 -22.59
C LEU A 169 -20.05 -4.29 -21.36
N LEU A 170 -21.37 -4.34 -21.53
CA LEU A 170 -22.29 -4.72 -20.44
C LEU A 170 -22.13 -6.19 -20.00
N GLN A 171 -21.59 -7.05 -20.85
CA GLN A 171 -21.32 -8.46 -20.53
C GLN A 171 -19.95 -8.67 -19.87
N PHE A 172 -19.19 -7.59 -19.64
CA PHE A 172 -17.89 -7.64 -19.03
C PHE A 172 -17.99 -7.95 -17.53
N ASP A 173 -17.78 -9.22 -17.17
CA ASP A 173 -17.91 -9.72 -15.78
C ASP A 173 -16.59 -9.75 -14.99
N MET A 174 -15.54 -9.06 -15.46
CA MET A 174 -14.29 -9.04 -14.70
C MET A 174 -14.41 -8.14 -13.48
N PRO A 175 -14.06 -8.63 -12.27
CA PRO A 175 -14.10 -7.82 -11.07
C PRO A 175 -13.10 -6.68 -11.14
N LEU A 176 -13.58 -5.50 -10.76
CA LEU A 176 -12.80 -4.27 -10.73
C LEU A 176 -12.42 -3.98 -9.28
N TYR A 177 -11.16 -3.67 -9.03
CA TYR A 177 -10.67 -3.32 -7.70
C TYR A 177 -10.07 -1.92 -7.72
N GLU A 178 -10.56 -1.06 -6.84
CA GLU A 178 -9.97 0.24 -6.56
C GLU A 178 -9.09 0.09 -5.31
N VAL A 179 -7.77 0.08 -5.51
CA VAL A 179 -6.77 0.03 -4.43
C VAL A 179 -6.38 1.45 -4.09
N ARG A 180 -6.71 1.89 -2.88
CA ARG A 180 -6.34 3.20 -2.36
C ARG A 180 -5.06 3.09 -1.55
N VAL A 181 -4.08 3.91 -1.90
CA VAL A 181 -2.80 4.00 -1.21
C VAL A 181 -2.57 5.44 -0.78
N HIS A 182 -2.24 5.63 0.49
CA HIS A 182 -1.87 6.93 1.04
C HIS A 182 -0.36 6.98 1.30
N ASN A 183 0.26 8.11 0.96
CA ASN A 183 1.68 8.35 1.17
C ASN A 183 1.89 9.35 2.31
N HIS A 184 2.22 8.82 3.49
CA HIS A 184 2.51 9.63 4.69
C HIS A 184 3.90 10.29 4.64
N GLY A 185 4.81 9.75 3.83
CA GLY A 185 6.22 10.11 3.84
C GLY A 185 6.62 11.24 2.88
N GLU A 186 5.67 11.72 2.08
CA GLU A 186 5.82 12.80 1.07
C GLU A 186 6.77 12.50 -0.09
N LEU A 187 7.50 11.37 -0.05
CA LEU A 187 8.38 10.94 -1.13
C LEU A 187 7.57 10.13 -2.16
N PRO A 188 7.32 10.62 -3.38
CA PRO A 188 6.64 9.83 -4.39
C PRO A 188 7.53 8.66 -4.81
N MET A 189 6.96 7.46 -4.88
CA MET A 189 7.67 6.23 -5.27
C MET A 189 6.82 5.39 -6.23
N PRO A 190 7.42 4.56 -7.11
CA PRO A 190 6.68 3.57 -7.87
C PRO A 190 5.88 2.64 -6.95
N LEU A 191 4.61 2.38 -7.27
CA LEU A 191 3.77 1.47 -6.49
C LEU A 191 3.91 0.04 -7.01
N ILE A 192 4.51 -0.82 -6.19
CA ILE A 192 4.62 -2.26 -6.45
C ILE A 192 3.53 -2.96 -5.65
N LEU A 193 2.51 -3.46 -6.34
CA LEU A 193 1.37 -4.14 -5.74
C LEU A 193 1.46 -5.64 -6.00
N LYS A 194 1.47 -6.42 -4.92
CA LYS A 194 1.24 -7.87 -4.97
C LYS A 194 -0.24 -8.14 -4.70
N LEU A 195 -0.92 -8.70 -5.68
CA LEU A 195 -2.30 -9.18 -5.57
C LEU A 195 -2.26 -10.67 -5.27
N GLU A 196 -2.89 -11.07 -4.17
CA GLU A 196 -3.08 -12.47 -3.79
C GLU A 196 -4.52 -12.87 -4.13
N PHE A 197 -4.68 -13.98 -4.85
CA PHE A 197 -5.99 -14.45 -5.30
C PHE A 197 -6.51 -15.61 -4.44
N GLU A 198 -7.81 -15.90 -4.52
CA GLU A 198 -8.45 -17.01 -3.79
C GLU A 198 -7.88 -18.40 -4.13
N ASP A 199 -7.36 -18.57 -5.35
CA ASP A 199 -6.75 -19.83 -5.81
C ASP A 199 -5.30 -20.04 -5.31
N GLY A 200 -4.77 -19.10 -4.52
CA GLY A 200 -3.39 -19.10 -4.03
C GLY A 200 -2.36 -18.61 -5.04
N THR A 201 -2.77 -18.23 -6.26
CA THR A 201 -1.87 -17.56 -7.20
C THR A 201 -1.65 -16.11 -6.79
N SER A 202 -0.52 -15.53 -7.22
CA SER A 202 -0.23 -14.12 -6.99
C SER A 202 0.23 -13.44 -8.28
N GLU A 203 -0.17 -12.19 -8.43
CA GLU A 203 0.23 -11.34 -9.55
C GLU A 203 0.90 -10.08 -9.00
N LEU A 204 1.97 -9.66 -9.67
CA LEU A 204 2.70 -8.46 -9.30
C LEU A 204 2.49 -7.38 -10.35
N ARG A 205 1.96 -6.24 -9.91
CA ARG A 205 1.69 -5.06 -10.73
C ARG A 205 2.64 -3.95 -10.31
N ARG A 206 3.37 -3.39 -11.26
CA ARG A 206 4.20 -2.19 -11.05
C ARG A 206 3.52 -1.01 -11.70
N LEU A 207 3.19 -0.01 -10.89
CA LEU A 207 2.67 1.27 -11.33
C LEU A 207 3.80 2.30 -11.24
N PRO A 208 4.00 3.12 -12.28
CA PRO A 208 5.10 4.04 -12.32
C PRO A 208 4.81 5.26 -11.42
N VAL A 209 5.81 6.08 -11.14
CA VAL A 209 5.72 7.17 -10.14
C VAL A 209 4.73 8.28 -10.54
N GLU A 210 4.40 8.40 -11.83
CA GLU A 210 3.55 9.46 -12.37
C GLU A 210 2.10 9.40 -11.86
N ILE A 211 1.69 8.25 -11.31
CA ILE A 211 0.38 8.10 -10.64
C ILE A 211 0.17 9.12 -9.52
N TRP A 212 1.24 9.58 -8.87
CA TRP A 212 1.18 10.59 -7.81
C TRP A 212 0.94 12.01 -8.33
N ARG A 213 1.20 12.28 -9.62
CA ARG A 213 1.14 13.63 -10.20
C ARG A 213 -0.26 14.25 -10.15
N GLN A 214 -1.31 13.42 -10.23
CA GLN A 214 -2.70 13.89 -10.22
C GLN A 214 -3.33 13.84 -8.83
N ALA A 215 -2.78 13.01 -7.95
CA ALA A 215 -3.46 12.54 -6.75
C ALA A 215 -2.84 13.08 -5.45
N GLY A 216 -1.65 13.69 -5.52
CA GLY A 216 -0.96 14.26 -4.36
C GLY A 216 -0.43 13.16 -3.46
N HIS A 217 -0.99 13.03 -2.24
CA HIS A 217 -0.63 11.99 -1.27
C HIS A 217 -1.55 10.78 -1.30
N ASP A 218 -2.65 10.82 -2.06
CA ASP A 218 -3.67 9.76 -2.08
C ASP A 218 -3.88 9.26 -3.50
N VAL A 219 -3.47 8.03 -3.79
CA VAL A 219 -3.66 7.41 -5.11
C VAL A 219 -4.75 6.34 -5.04
N ALA A 220 -5.67 6.37 -5.99
CA ALA A 220 -6.65 5.32 -6.23
C ALA A 220 -6.32 4.59 -7.54
N ALA A 221 -5.69 3.42 -7.44
CA ALA A 221 -5.35 2.59 -8.59
C ALA A 221 -6.53 1.67 -8.95
N LEU A 222 -7.04 1.80 -10.17
CA LEU A 222 -8.09 0.94 -10.70
C LEU A 222 -7.48 -0.28 -11.40
N LEU A 223 -7.77 -1.47 -10.89
CA LEU A 223 -7.24 -2.74 -11.36
C LEU A 223 -8.37 -3.62 -11.87
N VAL A 224 -8.28 -4.01 -13.14
CA VAL A 224 -9.12 -5.06 -13.74
C VAL A 224 -8.37 -6.37 -13.59
N VAL A 225 -8.97 -7.33 -12.88
CA VAL A 225 -8.38 -8.66 -12.68
C VAL A 225 -9.40 -9.74 -12.99
N PRO A 226 -8.96 -10.89 -13.53
CA PRO A 226 -9.88 -11.98 -13.87
C PRO A 226 -10.37 -12.77 -12.65
N LYS A 227 -9.73 -12.62 -11.48
CA LYS A 227 -9.94 -13.43 -10.28
C LYS A 227 -10.27 -12.56 -9.08
N LEU A 228 -10.86 -13.19 -8.06
CA LEU A 228 -11.13 -12.52 -6.78
C LEU A 228 -9.84 -12.36 -5.97
N VAL A 229 -9.62 -11.13 -5.49
CA VAL A 229 -8.45 -10.73 -4.71
C VAL A 229 -8.76 -10.90 -3.23
N THR A 230 -7.92 -11.64 -2.52
CA THR A 230 -8.03 -11.87 -1.07
C THR A 230 -7.20 -10.87 -0.27
N ALA A 231 -6.02 -10.51 -0.79
CA ALA A 231 -5.15 -9.54 -0.16
C ALA A 231 -4.33 -8.75 -1.17
N VAL A 232 -3.99 -7.52 -0.78
CA VAL A 232 -3.12 -6.63 -1.52
C VAL A 232 -1.97 -6.21 -0.61
N THR A 233 -0.74 -6.33 -1.09
CA THR A 233 0.46 -5.90 -0.37
C THR A 233 1.25 -4.92 -1.22
N VAL A 234 1.54 -3.73 -0.67
CA VAL A 234 2.49 -2.77 -1.23
C VAL A 234 3.91 -3.20 -0.88
N ASP A 235 4.80 -3.10 -1.86
CA ASP A 235 6.22 -3.37 -1.73
C ASP A 235 6.56 -4.73 -1.06
N PRO A 236 6.16 -5.87 -1.67
CA PRO A 236 6.37 -7.20 -1.10
C PRO A 236 7.84 -7.60 -0.94
N TYR A 237 8.75 -6.92 -1.65
CA TYR A 237 10.18 -7.23 -1.68
C TYR A 237 11.05 -6.16 -1.00
N ASN A 238 10.44 -5.14 -0.39
CA ASN A 238 11.14 -4.03 0.24
C ASN A 238 12.09 -3.30 -0.73
N GLU A 239 11.60 -3.05 -1.94
CA GLU A 239 12.26 -2.34 -3.03
C GLU A 239 12.28 -0.82 -2.82
N THR A 240 11.27 -0.27 -2.13
CA THR A 240 11.04 1.18 -1.98
C THR A 240 11.54 1.76 -0.65
N ALA A 241 12.13 0.93 0.21
CA ALA A 241 12.64 1.32 1.52
C ALA A 241 11.59 2.03 2.39
N ASP A 242 10.39 1.44 2.44
CA ASP A 242 9.30 1.89 3.30
C ASP A 242 9.72 1.86 4.79
N VAL A 243 9.36 2.89 5.55
CA VAL A 243 9.66 3.00 6.98
C VAL A 243 8.71 2.17 7.85
N ASN A 244 7.50 1.86 7.36
CA ASN A 244 6.49 1.13 8.10
C ASN A 244 5.97 -0.06 7.29
N TYR A 245 6.38 -1.27 7.65
CA TYR A 245 5.89 -2.48 6.97
C TYR A 245 4.50 -2.93 7.43
N GLY A 246 4.00 -2.41 8.56
CA GLY A 246 2.78 -2.89 9.20
C GLY A 246 1.49 -2.44 8.51
N ASN A 247 1.53 -1.36 7.74
CA ASN A 247 0.41 -0.77 7.00
C ASN A 247 0.45 -1.06 5.49
N ASN A 248 1.45 -1.82 5.02
CA ASN A 248 1.61 -2.15 3.59
C ASN A 248 0.62 -3.20 3.08
N ARG A 249 -0.04 -3.94 3.98
CA ARG A 249 -0.94 -5.04 3.62
C ARG A 249 -2.39 -4.76 4.00
N PHE A 250 -3.29 -5.04 3.07
CA PHE A 250 -4.73 -5.08 3.29
C PHE A 250 -5.29 -6.48 2.98
N PRO A 251 -6.05 -7.12 3.90
CA PRO A 251 -6.31 -6.67 5.27
C PRO A 251 -5.04 -6.69 6.12
N ARG A 252 -4.99 -5.80 7.12
CA ARG A 252 -3.85 -5.69 8.04
C ARG A 252 -3.70 -6.98 8.85
N SER A 253 -2.47 -7.46 8.98
CA SER A 253 -2.16 -8.61 9.82
C SER A 253 -2.08 -8.22 11.29
N ILE A 254 -2.49 -9.12 12.17
CA ILE A 254 -2.26 -8.97 13.61
C ILE A 254 -0.76 -9.15 13.86
N ILE A 255 -0.13 -8.16 14.49
CA ILE A 255 1.29 -8.20 14.83
C ILE A 255 1.44 -8.90 16.18
N GLU A 256 2.05 -10.08 16.19
CA GLU A 256 2.37 -10.80 17.42
C GLU A 256 3.64 -10.20 18.06
N THR A 257 3.48 -9.58 19.24
CA THR A 257 4.60 -9.00 20.01
C THR A 257 4.66 -9.64 21.40
N THR A 258 5.87 -9.94 21.87
CA THR A 258 6.08 -10.43 23.23
C THR A 258 6.30 -9.25 24.18
N LEU A 259 5.60 -9.23 25.32
CA LEU A 259 5.79 -8.24 26.37
C LEU A 259 6.68 -8.85 27.47
N PRO A 260 7.99 -8.51 27.54
CA PRO A 260 8.84 -9.00 28.61
C PRO A 260 8.41 -8.36 29.94
N LEU A 261 8.10 -9.18 30.94
CA LEU A 261 7.87 -8.74 32.31
C LEU A 261 9.21 -8.64 33.05
N THR A 262 10.02 -7.63 32.73
CA THR A 262 11.32 -7.40 33.39
C THR A 262 11.46 -5.97 33.91
N LYS A 263 12.23 -5.81 35.00
CA LYS A 263 12.67 -4.48 35.46
C LYS A 263 13.70 -3.94 34.45
N PRO A 264 13.71 -2.62 34.15
CA PRO A 264 14.65 -2.05 33.20
C PRO A 264 16.07 -2.20 33.73
N GLU A 265 16.92 -2.95 33.02
CA GLU A 265 18.37 -2.90 33.20
C GLU A 265 18.99 -2.18 32.00
N GLU A 266 19.74 -1.11 32.27
CA GLU A 266 20.63 -0.51 31.29
C GLU A 266 21.85 -1.42 31.12
N LYS A 267 21.83 -2.29 30.11
CA LYS A 267 23.04 -2.98 29.67
C LYS A 267 23.25 -2.78 28.18
N ILE A 268 24.29 -2.03 27.84
CA ILE A 268 24.86 -2.01 26.49
C ILE A 268 25.66 -3.32 26.37
N GLU A 269 25.01 -4.38 25.92
CA GLU A 269 25.68 -5.66 25.66
C GLU A 269 26.62 -5.50 24.45
N ASN A 270 27.93 -5.55 24.71
CA ASN A 270 28.93 -5.72 23.68
C ASN A 270 29.37 -7.20 23.69
N PRO A 271 28.85 -8.05 22.78
CA PRO A 271 29.07 -9.49 22.82
C PRO A 271 30.56 -9.87 22.63
N LEU A 272 31.37 -9.00 22.02
CA LEU A 272 32.81 -9.19 21.93
C LEU A 272 33.50 -8.99 23.30
N HIS A 273 33.07 -7.96 24.05
CA HIS A 273 33.57 -7.71 25.40
C HIS A 273 33.23 -8.86 26.35
N ASP A 274 31.99 -9.36 26.31
CA ASP A 274 31.56 -10.47 27.14
C ASP A 274 32.29 -11.77 26.81
N LYS A 275 32.56 -12.04 25.52
CA LYS A 275 33.34 -13.19 25.10
C LYS A 275 34.79 -13.09 25.60
N LEU A 276 35.43 -11.93 25.44
CA LEU A 276 36.79 -11.69 25.91
C LEU A 276 36.90 -11.78 27.44
N GLU A 277 35.92 -11.26 28.18
CA GLU A 277 35.87 -11.39 29.64
C GLU A 277 35.65 -12.84 30.10
N ARG A 278 34.80 -13.62 29.41
CA ARG A 278 34.67 -15.05 29.67
C ARG A 278 35.98 -15.80 29.43
N GLU A 279 36.68 -15.50 28.34
CA GLU A 279 37.98 -16.11 28.03
C GLU A 279 39.07 -15.71 29.03
N ARG A 280 39.09 -14.45 29.50
CA ARG A 280 40.00 -13.99 30.55
C ARG A 280 39.73 -14.68 31.89
N LYS A 281 38.45 -14.80 32.30
CA LYS A 281 38.06 -15.50 33.52
C LYS A 281 38.39 -16.99 33.47
N ALA A 282 38.19 -17.64 32.32
CA ALA A 282 38.55 -19.04 32.13
C ALA A 282 40.07 -19.27 32.26
N LYS A 283 40.89 -18.38 31.69
CA LYS A 283 42.36 -18.43 31.86
C LYS A 283 42.79 -18.21 33.31
N ALA A 284 42.23 -17.21 33.99
CA ALA A 284 42.55 -16.93 35.39
C ALA A 284 42.13 -18.05 36.36
N ALA A 285 41.09 -18.83 36.02
CA ALA A 285 40.68 -20.00 36.78
C ALA A 285 41.62 -21.21 36.57
N ALA A 286 42.23 -21.33 35.39
CA ALA A 286 43.19 -22.38 35.07
C ALA A 286 44.60 -22.13 35.65
N GLU A 287 44.95 -20.88 35.95
CA GLU A 287 46.24 -20.48 36.53
C GLU A 287 46.27 -20.45 38.07
N LYS A 288 45.16 -20.74 38.77
CA LYS A 288 45.18 -20.91 40.23
C LYS A 288 45.68 -22.32 40.56
N PRO A 289 46.86 -22.48 41.18
CA PRO A 289 47.28 -23.79 41.68
C PRO A 289 46.35 -24.23 42.82
N ASP A 290 45.97 -25.51 42.81
CA ASP A 290 45.25 -26.13 43.94
C ASP A 290 46.06 -25.94 45.25
N PRO A 291 45.38 -25.68 46.38
CA PRO A 291 45.99 -25.34 47.66
C PRO A 291 46.89 -26.43 48.25
#